data_AF-A0A953A476-F1
#
_entry.id   AF-A0A953A476-F1
#
_cell.length_a   1.000
_cell.length_b   1.000
_cell.length_c   1.000
_cell.angle_alpha   90.00
_cell.angle_beta   90.00
_cell.angle_gamma   90.00
#
_symmetry.space_group_name_H-M   'P 1'
#
loop_
_entity.id
_entity.type
_entity.pdbx_description
1 polymer ?
#
loop_
_entity_poly.entity_id
_entity_poly.type
_entity_poly.pdbx_seq_one_letter_code
_entity_poly.pdbx_strand_id
1 'polypeptide(L)' 'MHRLSLQAQLSYHVIREIFVDPYKPVSSDTINRIAEALGVPVTEIIEDVPREQAEKERQRLKRKSSEYETEPD' A
#
# COMPACT_ATOMS: atom_id res chain seq x y z
N MET A 1 -10.28 -3.99 2.43
CA MET A 1 -9.99 -2.92 1.43
C MET A 1 -11.23 -2.24 0.87
N HIS A 2 -12.35 -2.93 0.60
CA HIS A 2 -13.58 -2.29 0.10
C HIS A 2 -14.11 -1.18 1.03
N ARG A 3 -14.20 -1.44 2.35
CA ARG A 3 -14.62 -0.44 3.33
C ARG A 3 -13.71 0.81 3.34
N LEU A 4 -12.39 0.63 3.28
CA LEU A 4 -11.43 1.73 3.23
C LEU A 4 -11.58 2.57 1.96
N SER A 5 -11.87 1.91 0.82
CA SER A 5 -12.16 2.59 -0.46
C SER A 5 -13.35 3.52 -0.36
N LEU A 6 -14.44 3.07 0.27
CA LEU A 6 -15.62 3.90 0.51
C LEU A 6 -15.30 5.08 1.44
N GLN A 7 -14.62 4.82 2.56
CA GLN A 7 -14.32 5.87 3.56
C GLN A 7 -13.32 6.91 3.06
N ALA A 8 -12.25 6.49 2.38
CA ALA A 8 -11.23 7.38 1.83
C ALA A 8 -11.65 8.05 0.51
N GLN A 9 -12.79 7.66 -0.07
CA GLN A 9 -13.24 8.09 -1.40
C GLN A 9 -12.19 7.86 -2.49
N LEU A 10 -11.47 6.73 -2.38
CA LEU A 10 -10.46 6.29 -3.33
C LEU A 10 -10.96 5.04 -4.03
N SER A 11 -10.55 4.83 -5.28
CA SER A 11 -10.87 3.59 -5.98
C SER A 11 -10.26 2.39 -5.24
N TYR A 12 -10.97 1.26 -5.27
CA TYR A 12 -10.45 0.01 -4.71
C TYR A 12 -9.09 -0.36 -5.33
N HIS A 13 -8.89 -0.06 -6.61
CA HIS A 13 -7.64 -0.30 -7.32
C HIS A 13 -6.47 0.46 -6.71
N VAL A 14 -6.63 1.77 -6.43
CA VAL A 14 -5.58 2.60 -5.81
C VAL A 14 -5.16 2.01 -4.46
N ILE A 15 -6.13 1.68 -3.60
CA ILE A 15 -5.83 1.09 -2.29
C ILE A 15 -5.16 -0.28 -2.44
N ARG A 16 -5.59 -1.09 -3.42
CA ARG A 16 -4.98 -2.39 -3.70
C ARG A 16 -3.53 -2.26 -4.16
N GLU A 17 -3.24 -1.32 -5.04
CA GLU A 17 -1.87 -1.10 -5.52
C GLU A 17 -0.94 -0.65 -4.39
N ILE A 18 -1.39 0.25 -3.52
CA ILE A 18 -0.61 0.69 -2.34
C ILE A 18 -0.37 -0.49 -1.38
N PHE A 19 -1.39 -1.32 -1.15
CA PHE A 19 -1.25 -2.49 -0.29
C PHE A 19 -0.27 -3.53 -0.85
N VAL A 20 -0.23 -3.71 -2.17
CA VAL A 20 0.68 -4.65 -2.84
C VAL A 20 2.10 -4.10 -2.91
N ASP A 21 2.25 -2.80 -3.16
CA ASP A 21 3.54 -2.11 -3.27
C ASP A 21 3.52 -0.82 -2.44
N PRO A 22 3.87 -0.89 -1.14
CA PRO A 22 3.87 0.28 -0.26
C PRO A 22 4.94 1.32 -0.65
N TYR A 23 5.89 0.94 -1.51
CA TYR A 23 6.92 1.82 -2.06
C TYR A 23 6.49 2.50 -3.37
N LYS A 24 5.25 2.31 -3.83
CA LYS A 24 4.71 2.97 -5.02
C LYS A 24 4.61 4.49 -4.78
N PRO A 25 4.99 5.33 -5.75
CA PRO A 25 4.73 6.77 -5.68
C PRO A 25 3.24 7.07 -5.58
N VAL A 26 2.87 7.87 -4.58
CA VAL A 26 1.49 8.31 -4.33
C VAL A 26 1.47 9.79 -4.00
N SER A 27 0.35 10.47 -4.26
CA SER A 27 0.20 11.88 -3.88
C SER A 27 0.00 12.03 -2.37
N SER A 28 0.42 13.17 -1.82
CA SER A 28 0.14 13.52 -0.42
C SER A 28 -1.36 13.56 -0.11
N ASP A 29 -2.20 14.02 -1.05
CA ASP A 29 -3.67 13.98 -0.93
C ASP A 29 -4.20 12.55 -0.76
N THR A 30 -3.65 11.59 -1.52
CA THR A 30 -4.05 10.17 -1.41
C THR A 30 -3.72 9.62 -0.02
N ILE A 31 -2.52 9.91 0.48
CA ILE A 31 -2.10 9.45 1.82
C ILE A 31 -2.96 10.12 2.90
N ASN A 32 -3.25 11.42 2.79
CA ASN A 32 -4.09 12.14 3.75
C ASN A 32 -5.48 11.52 3.84
N ARG A 33 -6.13 11.21 2.70
CA ARG A 33 -7.45 10.56 2.70
C ARG A 33 -7.43 9.17 3.33
N ILE A 34 -6.36 8.41 3.12
CA ILE A 34 -6.18 7.11 3.78
C ILE A 34 -6.03 7.31 5.30
N ALA A 35 -5.23 8.27 5.74
CA ALA A 35 -5.02 8.60 7.15
C ALA A 35 -6.32 9.02 7.85
N GLU A 36 -7.08 9.94 7.22
CA GLU A 36 -8.40 10.38 7.71
C GLU A 36 -9.38 9.22 7.82
N ALA A 37 -9.45 8.35 6.81
CA ALA A 37 -10.33 7.19 6.82
C ALA A 37 -9.96 6.15 7.89
N LEU A 38 -8.68 6.04 8.22
CA LEU A 38 -8.16 5.16 9.27
C LEU A 38 -8.23 5.80 10.67
N GLY A 39 -8.43 7.12 10.76
CA GLY A 39 -8.43 7.85 12.03
C GLY A 39 -7.04 7.95 12.68
N VAL A 40 -5.98 7.93 11.89
CA VAL A 40 -4.58 8.02 12.34
C VAL A 40 -3.89 9.22 11.70
N PRO A 41 -2.84 9.80 12.34
CA PRO A 41 -2.03 10.80 11.68
C PRO A 41 -1.20 10.19 10.53
N VAL A 42 -0.90 10.99 9.51
CA VAL A 42 -0.14 10.56 8.32
C VAL A 42 1.24 9.98 8.67
N THR A 43 1.85 10.43 9.77
CA THR A 43 3.14 9.94 10.26
C THR A 43 3.10 8.49 10.74
N GLU A 44 1.92 7.93 11.02
CA GLU A 44 1.76 6.50 11.34
C GLU A 44 1.63 5.64 10.07
N ILE A 45 1.52 6.27 8.89
CA ILE A 45 1.48 5.59 7.59
C ILE A 45 2.84 5.68 6.89
N ILE A 46 3.54 6.81 7.04
CA ILE A 46 4.82 7.06 6.38
C ILE A 46 5.97 6.76 7.34
N GLU A 47 6.88 5.90 6.91
CA GLU A 47 8.10 5.55 7.64
C GLU A 47 9.35 5.95 6.83
N ASP A 48 10.40 6.41 7.51
CA ASP A 48 11.71 6.62 6.88
C ASP A 48 12.44 5.28 6.77
N VAL A 49 12.38 4.68 5.59
CA VAL A 49 12.99 3.38 5.30
C VAL A 49 14.26 3.56 4.46
N PRO A 50 15.42 3.04 4.90
CA PRO A 50 16.64 3.06 4.09
C PRO A 50 16.44 2.41 2.72
N ARG A 51 17.03 2.99 1.67
CA ARG A 51 16.85 2.53 0.28
C ARG A 51 17.16 1.05 0.09
N GLU A 52 18.24 0.55 0.68
CA GLU A 52 18.63 -0.86 0.57
C GLU A 52 17.59 -1.80 1.20
N GLN A 53 16.97 -1.38 2.31
CA GLN A 53 15.91 -2.15 2.95
C GLN A 53 14.65 -2.14 2.07
N ALA A 54 14.26 -0.97 1.57
CA ALA A 54 13.12 -0.83 0.67
C ALA A 54 13.25 -1.72 -0.58
N GLU A 55 14.43 -1.75 -1.20
CA GLU A 55 14.70 -2.60 -2.36
C GLU A 55 14.59 -4.09 -2.05
N LYS A 56 15.16 -4.54 -0.93
CA LYS A 56 15.08 -5.95 -0.48
C LYS A 56 13.64 -6.37 -0.22
N GLU A 57 12.87 -5.52 0.46
CA GLU A 57 11.45 -5.79 0.75
C GLU A 57 10.61 -5.84 -0.53
N ARG A 58 10.83 -4.92 -1.47
CA ARG A 58 10.12 -4.89 -2.75
C ARG A 58 10.42 -6.13 -3.60
N GLN A 59 11.66 -6.61 -3.59
CA GLN A 59 12.03 -7.89 -4.23
C GLN A 59 11.31 -9.07 -3.57
N ARG A 60 11.21 -9.09 -2.24
CA ARG A 60 10.50 -10.14 -1.49
C ARG A 60 9.00 -10.13 -1.81
N LEU A 61 8.37 -8.95 -1.87
CA LEU A 61 6.95 -8.80 -2.20
C LEU A 61 6.66 -9.30 -3.62
N LYS A 62 7.50 -8.96 -4.61
CA LYS A 62 7.39 -9.46 -6.00
C LYS A 62 7.50 -10.98 -6.10
N ARG A 63 8.42 -11.59 -5.35
CA ARG A 63 8.55 -13.06 -5.31
C ARG A 63 7.29 -13.70 -4.74
N LYS A 64 6.76 -13.13 -3.65
CA LYS A 64 5.56 -13.64 -2.97
C LYS A 64 4.29 -13.48 -3.84
N SER A 65 4.14 -12.38 -4.57
CA SER A 65 3.00 -12.21 -5.50
C SER A 65 3.03 -13.21 -6.65
N SER A 66 4.23 -13.55 -7.15
CA SER A 66 4.40 -14.58 -8.19
C SER A 66 4.06 -15.99 -7.68
N GLU A 67 4.22 -16.26 -6.39
CA GLU A 67 3.97 -17.58 -5.80
C GLU A 67 2.46 -17.87 -5.67
N TYR A 68 1.66 -16.87 -5.27
CA TYR A 68 0.19 -16.99 -5.19
C TYR A 68 -0.51 -17.08 -6.54
N GLU A 69 0.10 -16.63 -7.64
CA GLU A 69 -0.46 -16.80 -8.99
C GLU A 69 -0.29 -18.24 -9.54
N THR A 70 0.41 -19.12 -8.83
CA THR A 70 0.74 -20.48 -9.29
C THR A 70 -0.06 -21.60 -8.58
N GLU A 71 -0.87 -21.28 -7.56
CA GLU A 71 -1.79 -22.23 -6.93
C GLU A 71 -3.20 -22.10 -7.54
N PRO A 72 -3.74 -23.14 -8.22
CA PRO A 72 -5.13 -23.14 -8.65
C PRO A 72 -6.07 -23.40 -7.45
N ASP A 73 -7.16 -22.63 -7.39
CA ASP A 73 -8.32 -22.81 -6.48
C ASP A 73 -8.89 -24.24 -6.51
#